data_AF-A0A924KPM8-F1
#
_entry.id   AF-A0A924KPM8-F1
#
_cell.length_a   1.000
_cell.length_b   1.000
_cell.length_c   1.000
_cell.angle_alpha   90.00
_cell.angle_beta   90.00
_cell.angle_gamma   90.00
#
_symmetry.space_group_name_H-M   'P 1'
#
loop_
_entity.id
_entity.type
_entity.pdbx_description
1 polymer ?
#
loop_
_entity_poly.entity_id
_entity_poly.type
_entity_poly.pdbx_seq_one_letter_code
_entity_poly.pdbx_strand_id
1 'polypeptide(L)'
;MLRVILRKSKKIKEELGVSVPLPDDDHSLTQALMHAVLGSRRNKNMELFDIEDMPEVKQMDVAWTDIAERAKRNRAVFAQNRIKPEEVLPEWKKMQAALGDPEDVQRFARRALRRLGSVLEPRNAQADRGWRTPLAALPEDLRERLIGEGLQGMIGLSFTVPPPVGTRFVHRSHPLISTLAEGLLERTLAEAGLDADPTNNDAAMLGRTGCWVSSAVTVQTTILLLRLRHQLSSVDARGGGTLLVEEAAAVALCSADGGQRFDITAGDEPLNWLAASPAETLDDRARESRVMSALGQWAQWQPTLEAFARERADGLLADHRRVREAARSRGRYEVTPLLPVDVIGVFVLLPPLDI
;
A
#
# COMPACT_ATOMS: atom_id res chain seq x y z
N MET A 1 -18.48 7.94 -47.32
CA MET A 1 -17.55 8.40 -46.27
C MET A 1 -17.48 7.47 -45.04
N LEU A 2 -18.51 7.40 -44.19
CA LEU A 2 -18.45 6.66 -42.90
C LEU A 2 -18.07 5.17 -43.02
N ARG A 3 -18.59 4.46 -44.04
CA ARG A 3 -18.23 3.05 -44.28
C ARG A 3 -16.75 2.85 -44.62
N VAL A 4 -16.11 3.81 -45.29
CA VAL A 4 -14.68 3.72 -45.68
C VAL A 4 -13.79 3.95 -44.45
N ILE A 5 -14.15 4.93 -43.63
CA ILE A 5 -13.47 5.25 -42.36
C ILE A 5 -13.55 4.07 -41.39
N LEU A 6 -14.74 3.47 -41.21
CA LEU A 6 -14.92 2.30 -40.32
C LEU A 6 -14.18 1.05 -40.83
N ARG A 7 -14.06 0.87 -42.14
CA ARG A 7 -13.34 -0.28 -42.73
C ARG A 7 -11.83 -0.14 -42.57
N LYS A 8 -11.29 1.06 -42.78
CA LYS A 8 -9.86 1.37 -42.57
C LYS A 8 -9.47 1.34 -41.10
N SER A 9 -10.26 1.92 -40.19
CA SER A 9 -9.98 1.87 -38.75
C SER A 9 -9.97 0.44 -38.20
N LYS A 10 -10.88 -0.41 -38.71
CA LYS A 10 -10.92 -1.84 -38.36
C LYS A 10 -9.70 -2.59 -38.88
N LYS A 11 -9.27 -2.33 -40.12
CA LYS A 11 -8.06 -2.95 -40.71
C LYS A 11 -6.78 -2.56 -39.96
N ILE A 12 -6.65 -1.29 -39.57
CA ILE A 12 -5.51 -0.80 -38.77
C ILE A 12 -5.55 -1.38 -37.35
N LYS A 13 -6.74 -1.53 -36.74
CA LYS A 13 -6.89 -2.19 -35.44
C LYS A 13 -6.52 -3.68 -35.51
N GLU A 14 -6.86 -4.36 -36.60
CA GLU A 14 -6.48 -5.75 -36.86
C GLU A 14 -4.96 -5.90 -37.07
N GLU A 15 -4.29 -4.95 -37.72
CA GLU A 15 -2.84 -4.97 -37.95
C GLU A 15 -2.00 -4.48 -36.75
N LEU A 16 -2.45 -3.45 -36.01
CA LEU A 16 -1.70 -2.82 -34.92
C LEU A 16 -2.15 -3.28 -33.52
N GLY A 17 -3.32 -3.92 -33.39
CA GLY A 17 -3.89 -4.39 -32.11
C GLY A 17 -4.34 -3.29 -31.14
N VAL A 18 -4.25 -2.01 -31.55
CA VAL A 18 -4.67 -0.84 -30.75
C VAL A 18 -5.52 0.07 -31.63
N SER A 19 -6.56 0.67 -31.04
CA SER A 19 -7.39 1.63 -31.75
C SER A 19 -6.65 2.96 -31.88
N VAL A 20 -6.40 3.40 -33.12
CA VAL A 20 -5.88 4.74 -33.39
C VAL A 20 -7.04 5.74 -33.30
N PRO A 21 -6.92 6.82 -32.50
CA PRO A 21 -7.96 7.84 -32.43
C PRO A 21 -8.13 8.53 -33.79
N LEU A 22 -9.36 8.91 -34.11
CA LEU A 22 -9.62 9.73 -35.29
C LEU A 22 -9.10 11.15 -35.07
N PRO A 23 -8.35 11.74 -36.03
CA PRO A 23 -8.01 13.15 -36.01
C PRO A 23 -9.31 13.92 -36.22
N ASP A 24 -9.74 14.64 -35.19
CA ASP A 24 -10.96 15.43 -35.18
C ASP A 24 -10.54 16.89 -35.01
N ASP A 25 -10.04 17.47 -36.10
CA ASP A 25 -9.76 18.90 -36.17
C ASP A 25 -11.01 19.57 -36.77
N ASP A 26 -11.73 20.30 -35.91
CA ASP A 26 -12.79 21.26 -36.22
C ASP A 26 -14.10 20.75 -36.85
N HIS A 27 -14.87 19.95 -36.10
CA HIS A 27 -16.34 19.76 -36.27
C HIS A 27 -16.85 19.34 -37.67
N SER A 28 -15.95 19.08 -38.62
CA SER A 28 -16.21 18.72 -40.01
C SER A 28 -16.89 17.35 -40.11
N LEU A 29 -16.50 16.42 -39.23
CA LEU A 29 -17.07 15.08 -39.14
C LEU A 29 -18.53 15.11 -38.69
N THR A 30 -18.85 15.96 -37.71
CA THR A 30 -20.22 16.15 -37.20
C THR A 30 -21.15 16.77 -38.25
N GLN A 31 -20.67 17.74 -39.03
CA GLN A 31 -21.42 18.32 -40.16
C GLN A 31 -21.59 17.31 -41.30
N ALA A 32 -20.54 16.58 -41.67
CA ALA A 32 -20.61 15.54 -42.71
C ALA A 32 -21.57 14.39 -42.33
N LEU A 33 -21.61 14.00 -41.05
CA LEU A 33 -22.56 13.03 -40.51
C LEU A 33 -24.00 13.54 -40.54
N MET A 34 -24.25 14.81 -40.16
CA MET A 34 -25.58 15.42 -40.28
C MET A 34 -26.05 15.49 -41.74
N HIS A 35 -25.18 15.91 -42.66
CA HIS A 35 -25.50 15.95 -44.09
C HIS A 35 -25.76 14.56 -44.68
N ALA A 36 -25.00 13.54 -44.27
CA ALA A 36 -25.22 12.16 -44.72
C ALA A 36 -26.53 11.56 -44.18
N VAL A 37 -26.92 11.88 -42.94
CA VAL A 37 -28.18 11.40 -42.34
C VAL A 37 -29.39 12.13 -42.93
N LEU A 38 -29.28 13.43 -43.19
CA LEU A 38 -30.34 14.23 -43.83
C LEU A 38 -30.49 13.91 -45.32
N GLY A 39 -29.39 13.62 -46.03
CA GLY A 39 -29.39 13.23 -47.45
C GLY A 39 -29.88 11.80 -47.71
N SER A 40 -29.79 10.90 -46.74
CA SER A 40 -30.18 9.48 -46.88
C SER A 40 -31.70 9.23 -47.09
N ARG A 41 -32.53 10.28 -47.02
CA ARG A 41 -33.98 10.18 -47.29
C ARG A 41 -34.40 10.49 -48.73
N ARG A 42 -33.52 10.95 -49.63
CA ARG A 42 -33.82 11.11 -51.06
C ARG A 42 -32.65 10.62 -51.91
N ASN A 43 -32.94 9.63 -52.76
CA ASN A 43 -32.09 8.97 -53.76
C ASN A 43 -31.19 7.84 -53.28
N LYS A 44 -31.49 6.65 -53.81
CA LYS A 44 -30.84 5.37 -53.54
C LYS A 44 -29.65 5.06 -54.47
N ASN A 45 -29.31 5.96 -55.40
CA ASN A 45 -28.25 5.76 -56.39
C ASN A 45 -27.34 7.00 -56.47
N MET A 46 -26.38 7.11 -55.56
CA MET A 46 -25.22 7.99 -55.77
C MET A 46 -23.98 7.10 -55.78
N GLU A 47 -23.29 7.11 -56.92
CA GLU A 47 -22.16 6.24 -57.23
C GLU A 47 -20.99 6.46 -56.27
N LEU A 48 -20.33 5.36 -55.93
CA LEU A 48 -19.34 5.23 -54.85
C LEU A 48 -17.96 5.84 -55.20
N PHE A 49 -17.78 6.34 -56.43
CA PHE A 49 -16.46 6.58 -57.02
C PHE A 49 -15.97 8.04 -56.96
N ASP A 50 -16.84 9.02 -56.66
CA ASP A 50 -16.47 10.46 -56.66
C ASP A 50 -16.07 11.03 -55.28
N ILE A 51 -15.96 10.18 -54.25
CA ILE A 51 -15.66 10.61 -52.86
C ILE A 51 -14.17 10.41 -52.52
N GLU A 52 -13.43 9.57 -53.25
CA GLU A 52 -12.00 9.31 -52.99
C GLU A 52 -11.07 10.44 -53.47
N ASP A 53 -11.52 11.28 -54.41
CA ASP A 53 -10.72 12.39 -54.94
C ASP A 53 -10.96 13.74 -54.24
N MET A 54 -11.79 13.78 -53.19
CA MET A 54 -11.98 14.98 -52.39
C MET A 54 -10.71 15.32 -51.58
N PRO A 55 -10.24 16.59 -51.63
CA PRO A 55 -9.02 17.01 -50.97
C PRO A 55 -9.06 16.83 -49.45
N GLU A 56 -10.23 16.89 -48.81
CA GLU A 56 -10.37 16.66 -47.36
C GLU A 56 -10.10 15.21 -46.96
N VAL A 57 -10.45 14.23 -47.80
CA VAL A 57 -10.21 12.79 -47.53
C VAL A 57 -8.73 12.46 -47.63
N LYS A 58 -8.01 13.07 -48.58
CA LYS A 58 -6.56 12.91 -48.73
C LYS A 58 -5.79 13.51 -47.56
N GLN A 59 -6.21 14.65 -47.03
CA GLN A 59 -5.59 15.25 -45.83
C GLN A 59 -5.83 14.39 -44.57
N MET A 60 -7.04 13.86 -44.40
CA MET A 60 -7.33 12.91 -43.30
C MET A 60 -6.50 11.63 -43.43
N ASP A 61 -6.35 11.09 -44.64
CA ASP A 61 -5.54 9.89 -44.88
C ASP A 61 -4.05 10.14 -44.55
N VAL A 62 -3.49 11.30 -44.90
CA VAL A 62 -2.10 11.67 -44.54
C VAL A 62 -1.94 11.77 -43.02
N ALA A 63 -2.82 12.51 -42.33
CA ALA A 63 -2.80 12.62 -40.88
C ALA A 63 -2.95 11.26 -40.18
N TRP A 64 -3.80 10.38 -40.71
CA TRP A 64 -3.97 9.02 -40.20
C TRP A 64 -2.76 8.13 -40.40
N THR A 65 -2.09 8.22 -41.55
CA THR A 65 -0.84 7.50 -41.79
C THR A 65 0.27 7.96 -40.85
N ASP A 66 0.38 9.26 -40.56
CA ASP A 66 1.36 9.80 -39.63
C ASP A 66 1.10 9.37 -38.18
N ILE A 67 -0.16 9.33 -37.74
CA ILE A 67 -0.52 8.84 -36.41
C ILE A 67 -0.26 7.33 -36.31
N ALA A 68 -0.58 6.55 -37.36
CA ALA A 68 -0.30 5.12 -37.40
C ALA A 68 1.21 4.82 -37.39
N GLU A 69 2.00 5.59 -38.13
CA GLU A 69 3.47 5.55 -38.14
C GLU A 69 4.05 5.92 -36.78
N ARG A 70 3.53 6.97 -36.12
CA ARG A 70 3.90 7.34 -34.74
C ARG A 70 3.52 6.23 -33.74
N ALA A 71 2.35 5.62 -33.88
CA ALA A 71 1.92 4.50 -33.04
C ALA A 71 2.79 3.25 -33.23
N LYS A 72 3.20 2.96 -34.47
CA LYS A 72 4.12 1.87 -34.82
C LYS A 72 5.54 2.11 -34.29
N ARG A 73 6.07 3.33 -34.44
CA ARG A 73 7.34 3.75 -33.83
C ARG A 73 7.30 3.69 -32.30
N ASN A 74 6.22 4.18 -31.69
CA ASN A 74 6.02 4.07 -30.25
C ASN A 74 6.00 2.60 -29.81
N ARG A 75 5.26 1.72 -30.50
CA ARG A 75 5.25 0.28 -30.21
C ARG A 75 6.65 -0.36 -30.29
N ALA A 76 7.45 0.02 -31.29
CA ALA A 76 8.83 -0.48 -31.44
C ALA A 76 9.76 0.02 -30.31
N VAL A 77 9.59 1.26 -29.85
CA VAL A 77 10.33 1.84 -28.71
C VAL A 77 9.92 1.18 -27.38
N PHE A 78 8.62 0.89 -27.18
CA PHE A 78 8.12 0.23 -25.98
C PHE A 78 8.36 -1.29 -25.94
N ALA A 79 8.64 -1.92 -27.09
CA ALA A 79 8.98 -3.34 -27.16
C ALA A 79 10.38 -3.65 -26.62
N GLN A 80 11.32 -2.70 -26.67
CA GLN A 80 12.71 -2.89 -26.21
C GLN A 80 12.90 -2.65 -24.71
N ASN A 81 11.95 -1.98 -24.03
CA ASN A 81 12.06 -1.54 -22.63
C ASN A 81 11.05 -2.22 -21.68
N ARG A 82 10.43 -3.32 -22.07
CA ARG A 82 9.47 -4.02 -21.22
C ARG A 82 10.24 -4.92 -20.25
N ILE A 83 10.41 -4.45 -19.01
CA ILE A 83 10.80 -5.29 -17.88
C ILE A 83 9.92 -6.55 -17.91
N LYS A 84 10.52 -7.73 -17.91
CA LYS A 84 9.73 -8.96 -17.90
C LYS A 84 9.07 -9.09 -16.53
N PRO A 85 7.75 -9.31 -16.47
CA PRO A 85 7.05 -9.46 -15.19
C PRO A 85 7.69 -10.51 -14.28
N GLU A 86 8.18 -11.62 -14.86
CA GLU A 86 8.82 -12.72 -14.14
C GLU A 86 10.11 -12.29 -13.40
N GLU A 87 10.87 -11.33 -13.95
CA GLU A 87 12.14 -10.87 -13.38
C GLU A 87 11.93 -9.96 -12.16
N VAL A 88 10.77 -9.30 -12.06
CA VAL A 88 10.42 -8.39 -10.95
C VAL A 88 9.33 -8.93 -10.01
N LEU A 89 8.69 -10.04 -10.37
CA LEU A 89 7.62 -10.66 -9.58
C LEU A 89 8.05 -10.98 -8.13
N PRO A 90 9.26 -11.50 -7.87
CA PRO A 90 9.69 -11.78 -6.49
C PRO A 90 9.78 -10.50 -5.66
N GLU A 91 10.32 -9.42 -6.23
CA GLU A 91 10.46 -8.14 -5.52
C GLU A 91 9.10 -7.45 -5.34
N TRP A 92 8.21 -7.58 -6.31
CA TRP A 92 6.82 -7.15 -6.19
C TRP A 92 6.11 -7.87 -5.04
N LYS A 93 6.28 -9.19 -4.91
CA LYS A 93 5.70 -9.98 -3.82
C LYS A 93 6.25 -9.56 -2.46
N LYS A 94 7.56 -9.33 -2.35
CA LYS A 94 8.16 -8.80 -1.11
C LYS A 94 7.64 -7.42 -0.77
N MET A 95 7.49 -6.54 -1.76
CA MET A 95 6.91 -5.21 -1.56
C MET A 95 5.45 -5.32 -1.09
N GLN A 96 4.66 -6.22 -1.68
CA GLN A 96 3.28 -6.47 -1.23
C GLN A 96 3.25 -6.96 0.21
N ALA A 97 4.08 -7.95 0.57
CA ALA A 97 4.18 -8.45 1.94
C ALA A 97 4.60 -7.35 2.94
N ALA A 98 5.56 -6.49 2.57
CA ALA A 98 6.00 -5.37 3.40
C ALA A 98 4.93 -4.27 3.54
N LEU A 99 4.09 -4.08 2.53
CA LEU A 99 3.02 -3.07 2.55
C LEU A 99 1.78 -3.53 3.33
N GLY A 100 1.62 -4.84 3.51
CA GLY A 100 0.48 -5.49 4.14
C GLY A 100 -0.63 -5.83 3.15
N ASP A 101 -1.44 -6.82 3.51
CA ASP A 101 -2.52 -7.36 2.70
C ASP A 101 -3.88 -6.72 3.06
N PRO A 102 -4.93 -6.89 2.22
CA PRO A 102 -6.26 -6.37 2.53
C PRO A 102 -6.83 -6.85 3.87
N GLU A 103 -6.44 -8.05 4.32
CA GLU A 103 -6.79 -8.60 5.63
C GLU A 103 -6.17 -7.78 6.78
N ASP A 104 -4.95 -7.28 6.61
CA ASP A 104 -4.30 -6.41 7.58
C ASP A 104 -5.04 -5.08 7.71
N VAL A 105 -5.46 -4.50 6.58
CA VAL A 105 -6.24 -3.26 6.54
C VAL A 105 -7.60 -3.46 7.23
N GLN A 106 -8.27 -4.58 6.97
CA GLN A 106 -9.52 -4.93 7.63
C GLN A 106 -9.33 -5.13 9.13
N ARG A 107 -8.27 -5.85 9.53
CA ARG A 107 -7.94 -6.08 10.94
C ARG A 107 -7.65 -4.77 11.66
N PHE A 108 -6.88 -3.88 11.04
CA PHE A 108 -6.58 -2.55 11.53
C PHE A 108 -7.87 -1.73 11.68
N ALA A 109 -8.66 -1.57 10.61
CA ALA A 109 -9.89 -0.79 10.63
C ALA A 109 -10.85 -1.26 11.73
N ARG A 110 -11.06 -2.59 11.85
CA ARG A 110 -11.92 -3.17 12.87
C ARG A 110 -11.43 -2.87 14.30
N ARG A 111 -10.13 -2.96 14.55
CA ARG A 111 -9.54 -2.70 15.88
C ARG A 111 -9.54 -1.21 16.21
N ALA A 112 -9.19 -0.36 15.24
CA ALA A 112 -9.16 1.09 15.38
C ALA A 112 -10.56 1.65 15.67
N LEU A 113 -11.55 1.27 14.86
CA LEU A 113 -12.94 1.70 15.04
C LEU A 113 -13.46 1.33 16.43
N ARG A 114 -13.21 0.10 16.90
CA ARG A 114 -13.61 -0.34 18.24
C ARG A 114 -13.01 0.50 19.36
N ARG A 115 -11.73 0.85 19.25
CA ARG A 115 -11.03 1.70 20.24
C ARG A 115 -11.57 3.13 20.24
N LEU A 116 -11.97 3.62 19.08
CA LEU A 116 -12.54 4.96 18.87
C LEU A 116 -14.06 5.01 19.05
N GLY A 117 -14.67 4.02 19.73
CA GLY A 117 -16.11 4.03 20.04
C GLY A 117 -17.05 3.68 18.88
N SER A 118 -16.53 3.25 17.74
CA SER A 118 -17.31 2.78 16.58
C SER A 118 -17.16 1.27 16.35
N VAL A 119 -17.80 0.75 15.32
CA VAL A 119 -17.80 -0.68 14.99
C VAL A 119 -17.75 -0.90 13.48
N LEU A 120 -17.11 -1.99 13.08
CA LEU A 120 -17.14 -2.51 11.72
C LEU A 120 -18.06 -3.73 11.69
N GLU A 121 -19.27 -3.56 11.16
CA GLU A 121 -20.29 -4.60 11.10
C GLU A 121 -20.40 -5.22 9.71
N PRO A 122 -20.64 -6.53 9.57
CA PRO A 122 -20.98 -7.11 8.29
C PRO A 122 -22.35 -6.58 7.82
N ARG A 123 -22.50 -6.23 6.54
CA ARG A 123 -23.80 -5.77 5.99
C ARG A 123 -24.84 -6.88 5.92
N ASN A 124 -24.40 -8.12 5.75
CA ASN A 124 -25.23 -9.31 5.73
C ASN A 124 -24.45 -10.45 6.41
N ALA A 125 -25.08 -11.14 7.37
CA ALA A 125 -24.44 -12.24 8.08
C ALA A 125 -24.34 -13.53 7.24
N GLN A 126 -25.16 -13.66 6.20
CA GLN A 126 -25.24 -14.86 5.34
C GLN A 126 -24.53 -14.71 3.99
N ALA A 127 -24.05 -13.51 3.62
CA ALA A 127 -23.30 -13.30 2.39
C ALA A 127 -22.24 -12.23 2.60
N ASP A 128 -21.01 -12.49 2.15
CA ASP A 128 -19.86 -11.56 2.21
C ASP A 128 -20.05 -10.38 1.25
N ARG A 129 -21.01 -9.51 1.58
CA ARG A 129 -21.41 -8.32 0.80
C ARG A 129 -20.85 -7.05 1.42
N GLY A 130 -19.66 -7.15 2.00
CA GLY A 130 -18.93 -6.06 2.61
C GLY A 130 -19.42 -5.66 4.00
N TRP A 131 -18.85 -4.56 4.46
CA TRP A 131 -18.92 -4.06 5.83
C TRP A 131 -19.66 -2.73 5.86
N ARG A 132 -20.09 -2.33 7.05
CA ARG A 132 -20.68 -1.02 7.32
C ARG A 132 -20.15 -0.49 8.64
N THR A 133 -19.98 0.83 8.72
CA THR A 133 -19.54 1.48 9.96
C THR A 133 -20.24 2.82 10.18
N PRO A 134 -20.71 3.12 11.41
CA PRO A 134 -21.23 4.43 11.77
C PRO A 134 -20.08 5.38 12.10
N LEU A 135 -19.87 6.40 11.27
CA LEU A 135 -18.87 7.43 11.52
C LEU A 135 -19.31 8.47 12.55
N ALA A 136 -20.62 8.58 12.81
CA ALA A 136 -21.15 9.52 13.79
C ALA A 136 -20.72 9.23 15.24
N ALA A 137 -20.34 7.97 15.53
CA ALA A 137 -19.88 7.53 16.84
C ALA A 137 -18.39 7.82 17.10
N LEU A 138 -17.64 8.25 16.09
CA LEU A 138 -16.25 8.60 16.25
C LEU A 138 -16.09 9.93 17.02
N PRO A 139 -14.94 10.15 17.67
CA PRO A 139 -14.58 11.43 18.26
C PRO A 139 -14.74 12.60 17.28
N GLU A 140 -15.09 13.77 17.80
CA GLU A 140 -15.46 14.95 17.01
C GLU A 140 -14.36 15.37 16.03
N ASP A 141 -13.11 15.37 16.49
CA ASP A 141 -11.91 15.66 15.71
C ASP A 141 -11.78 14.77 14.46
N LEU A 142 -11.99 13.46 14.62
CA LEU A 142 -11.91 12.52 13.49
C LEU A 142 -13.12 12.64 12.58
N ARG A 143 -14.30 12.88 13.16
CA ARG A 143 -15.55 13.03 12.43
C ARG A 143 -15.51 14.24 11.49
N GLU A 144 -15.02 15.39 11.94
CA GLU A 144 -14.87 16.59 11.11
C GLU A 144 -13.93 16.37 9.93
N ARG A 145 -12.78 15.72 10.18
CA ARG A 145 -11.81 15.37 9.13
C ARG A 145 -12.43 14.44 8.09
N LEU A 146 -13.19 13.43 8.52
CA LEU A 146 -13.88 12.50 7.61
C LEU A 146 -15.00 13.19 6.82
N ILE A 147 -15.72 14.15 7.41
CA ILE A 147 -16.72 14.95 6.69
C ILE A 147 -16.05 15.76 5.56
N GLY A 148 -14.87 16.32 5.81
CA GLY A 148 -14.06 17.00 4.79
C GLY A 148 -13.69 16.10 3.60
N GLU A 149 -13.52 14.81 3.84
CA GLU A 149 -13.26 13.76 2.83
C GLU A 149 -14.54 13.19 2.19
N GLY A 150 -15.71 13.76 2.49
CA GLY A 150 -17.01 13.30 1.98
C GLY A 150 -17.51 12.00 2.62
N LEU A 151 -16.96 11.63 3.78
CA LEU A 151 -17.33 10.43 4.54
C LEU A 151 -18.15 10.84 5.78
N GLN A 152 -19.44 10.54 5.75
CA GLN A 152 -20.36 10.91 6.83
C GLN A 152 -21.44 9.85 7.06
N GLY A 153 -21.98 9.82 8.28
CA GLY A 153 -23.08 8.93 8.67
C GLY A 153 -22.68 7.45 8.60
N MET A 154 -23.55 6.63 8.01
CA MET A 154 -23.31 5.19 7.83
C MET A 154 -22.66 4.94 6.46
N ILE A 155 -21.46 4.38 6.44
CA ILE A 155 -20.75 4.08 5.19
C ILE A 155 -20.60 2.58 4.97
N GLY A 156 -20.72 2.15 3.71
CA GLY A 156 -20.43 0.78 3.27
C GLY A 156 -18.98 0.65 2.81
N LEU A 157 -18.27 -0.38 3.29
CA LEU A 157 -16.85 -0.63 3.05
C LEU A 157 -16.65 -2.04 2.47
N SER A 158 -15.62 -2.24 1.66
CA SER A 158 -15.17 -3.54 1.16
C SER A 158 -13.66 -3.59 1.16
N PHE A 159 -13.09 -4.74 1.55
CA PHE A 159 -11.65 -5.00 1.46
C PHE A 159 -11.31 -5.92 0.29
N THR A 160 -12.32 -6.32 -0.49
CA THR A 160 -12.16 -7.16 -1.70
C THR A 160 -12.48 -6.35 -2.95
N VAL A 161 -11.80 -6.73 -4.04
CA VAL A 161 -11.99 -6.18 -5.39
C VAL A 161 -12.60 -7.27 -6.27
N PRO A 162 -13.68 -7.00 -7.04
CA PRO A 162 -14.44 -5.75 -7.10
C PRO A 162 -15.32 -5.52 -5.86
N PRO A 163 -15.54 -4.25 -5.43
CA PRO A 163 -16.37 -3.95 -4.27
C PRO A 163 -17.86 -4.25 -4.55
N PRO A 164 -18.59 -4.85 -3.59
CA PRO A 164 -20.04 -5.04 -3.68
C PRO A 164 -20.83 -3.72 -3.83
N VAL A 165 -22.04 -3.80 -4.39
CA VAL A 165 -22.91 -2.63 -4.62
C VAL A 165 -23.17 -1.86 -3.32
N GLY A 166 -22.95 -0.54 -3.38
CA GLY A 166 -23.11 0.36 -2.23
C GLY A 166 -21.99 0.26 -1.19
N THR A 167 -20.85 -0.34 -1.55
CA THR A 167 -19.63 -0.31 -0.73
C THR A 167 -18.50 0.40 -1.46
N ARG A 168 -17.54 0.95 -0.70
CA ARG A 168 -16.30 1.53 -1.20
C ARG A 168 -15.15 0.58 -0.94
N PHE A 169 -14.28 0.38 -1.92
CA PHE A 169 -13.06 -0.40 -1.71
C PHE A 169 -12.10 0.38 -0.80
N VAL A 170 -11.66 -0.25 0.28
CA VAL A 170 -10.77 0.32 1.30
C VAL A 170 -9.41 -0.32 1.17
N HIS A 171 -8.41 0.49 0.83
CA HIS A 171 -7.00 0.13 0.83
C HIS A 171 -6.24 0.93 1.89
N ARG A 172 -4.96 0.63 2.09
CA ARG A 172 -4.09 1.26 3.10
C ARG A 172 -4.09 2.79 3.09
N SER A 173 -4.17 3.41 1.91
CA SER A 173 -4.13 4.87 1.74
C SER A 173 -5.53 5.49 1.59
N HIS A 174 -6.59 4.73 1.86
CA HIS A 174 -7.94 5.27 1.85
C HIS A 174 -8.09 6.31 2.98
N PRO A 175 -8.77 7.46 2.77
CA PRO A 175 -8.87 8.53 3.76
C PRO A 175 -9.30 8.06 5.15
N LEU A 176 -10.31 7.18 5.22
CA LEU A 176 -10.73 6.53 6.48
C LEU A 176 -9.56 5.88 7.24
N ILE A 177 -8.70 5.12 6.56
CA ILE A 177 -7.60 4.39 7.21
C ILE A 177 -6.55 5.37 7.72
N SER A 178 -6.18 6.37 6.90
CA SER A 178 -5.25 7.41 7.30
C SER A 178 -5.75 8.20 8.51
N THR A 179 -7.01 8.66 8.49
CA THR A 179 -7.60 9.42 9.61
C THR A 179 -7.64 8.60 10.91
N LEU A 180 -7.99 7.32 10.83
CA LEU A 180 -7.98 6.43 12.00
C LEU A 180 -6.55 6.21 12.54
N ALA A 181 -5.57 6.03 11.66
CA ALA A 181 -4.17 5.83 12.04
C ALA A 181 -3.57 7.07 12.69
N GLU A 182 -3.80 8.24 12.09
CA GLU A 182 -3.36 9.53 12.63
C GLU A 182 -4.03 9.82 13.96
N GLY A 183 -5.34 9.61 14.09
CA GLY A 183 -6.06 9.79 15.36
C GLY A 183 -5.54 8.92 16.50
N LEU A 184 -5.21 7.65 16.23
CA LEU A 184 -4.61 6.76 17.23
C LEU A 184 -3.19 7.22 17.60
N LEU A 185 -2.40 7.66 16.62
CA LEU A 185 -1.04 8.13 16.84
C LEU A 185 -1.02 9.44 17.65
N GLU A 186 -1.85 10.41 17.28
CA GLU A 186 -1.99 11.70 17.96
C GLU A 186 -2.34 11.49 19.44
N ARG A 187 -3.32 10.64 19.74
CA ARG A 187 -3.71 10.30 21.13
C ARG A 187 -2.58 9.63 21.91
N THR A 188 -1.87 8.71 21.27
CA THR A 188 -0.74 8.00 21.89
C THR A 188 0.46 8.92 22.17
N LEU A 189 0.67 9.95 21.35
CA LEU A 189 1.77 10.90 21.51
C LEU A 189 1.42 12.08 22.42
N ALA A 190 0.16 12.50 22.48
CA ALA A 190 -0.28 13.63 23.28
C ALA A 190 0.00 13.45 24.79
N GLU A 191 -0.08 12.20 25.29
CA GLU A 191 0.24 11.88 26.69
C GLU A 191 1.70 11.46 26.91
N ALA A 192 2.46 11.23 25.84
CA ALA A 192 3.87 10.84 25.90
C ALA A 192 4.75 12.03 26.32
N GLY A 193 4.74 12.36 27.61
CA GLY A 193 5.53 13.46 28.19
C GLY A 193 4.82 14.25 29.31
N LEU A 194 3.59 13.89 29.67
CA LEU A 194 2.88 14.45 30.81
C LEU A 194 2.82 13.42 31.94
N ASP A 195 2.75 13.85 33.19
CA ASP A 195 2.43 12.98 34.32
C ASP A 195 1.06 12.37 34.04
N ALA A 196 1.05 11.14 33.52
CA ALA A 196 -0.16 10.48 33.06
C ALA A 196 -1.15 10.41 34.23
N ASP A 197 -2.31 11.05 34.08
CA ASP A 197 -3.40 10.87 35.02
C ASP A 197 -3.85 9.41 34.92
N PRO A 198 -3.64 8.57 35.96
CA PRO A 198 -3.99 7.16 35.91
C PRO A 198 -5.50 6.92 35.73
N THR A 199 -6.33 7.98 35.81
CA THR A 199 -7.77 7.92 35.56
C THR A 199 -8.16 8.19 34.10
N ASN A 200 -7.25 8.73 33.27
CA ASN A 200 -7.52 8.95 31.85
C ASN A 200 -7.23 7.68 31.04
N ASN A 201 -8.20 6.77 31.00
CA ASN A 201 -8.11 5.53 30.23
C ASN A 201 -8.77 5.69 28.85
N ASP A 202 -8.22 6.54 27.98
CA ASP A 202 -8.66 6.60 26.58
C ASP A 202 -8.33 5.26 25.90
N ALA A 203 -9.36 4.47 25.55
CA ALA A 203 -9.20 3.19 24.87
C ALA A 203 -8.51 3.31 23.50
N ALA A 204 -8.48 4.52 22.93
CA ALA A 204 -7.76 4.85 21.70
C ALA A 204 -6.26 5.10 21.91
N MET A 205 -5.77 5.23 23.14
CA MET A 205 -4.35 5.22 23.43
C MET A 205 -3.75 3.83 23.19
N LEU A 206 -2.63 3.78 22.46
CA LEU A 206 -1.91 2.55 22.18
C LEU A 206 -0.72 2.38 23.13
N GLY A 207 -0.69 1.27 23.86
CA GLY A 207 0.46 0.91 24.69
C GLY A 207 1.71 0.70 23.85
N ARG A 208 2.78 1.46 24.13
CA ARG A 208 4.12 1.27 23.54
C ARG A 208 4.96 0.29 24.34
N THR A 209 4.56 0.01 25.57
CA THR A 209 5.14 -1.03 26.41
C THR A 209 4.06 -1.94 26.92
N GLY A 210 4.43 -3.18 27.25
CA GLY A 210 3.49 -4.12 27.86
C GLY A 210 4.16 -5.40 28.31
N CYS A 211 3.52 -6.09 29.24
CA CYS A 211 3.93 -7.41 29.69
C CYS A 211 2.69 -8.26 29.99
N TRP A 212 2.67 -9.49 29.48
CA TRP A 212 1.59 -10.45 29.75
C TRP A 212 2.10 -11.89 29.57
N VAL A 213 1.34 -12.84 30.11
CA VAL A 213 1.60 -14.27 29.91
C VAL A 213 0.98 -14.69 28.58
N SER A 214 1.72 -15.43 27.76
CA SER A 214 1.24 -15.94 26.48
C SER A 214 1.72 -17.38 26.26
N SER A 215 0.78 -18.27 25.94
CA SER A 215 1.08 -19.64 25.52
C SER A 215 1.74 -19.72 24.15
N ALA A 216 1.87 -18.60 23.44
CA ALA A 216 2.58 -18.54 22.17
C ALA A 216 4.11 -18.57 22.31
N VAL A 217 4.64 -18.36 23.52
CA VAL A 217 6.08 -18.41 23.81
C VAL A 217 6.39 -19.46 24.87
N THR A 218 7.55 -20.11 24.75
CA THR A 218 8.03 -21.13 25.69
C THR A 218 9.10 -20.62 26.65
N VAL A 219 9.71 -19.47 26.33
CA VAL A 219 10.70 -18.78 27.16
C VAL A 219 10.35 -17.30 27.26
N GLN A 220 10.87 -16.60 28.27
CA GLN A 220 10.72 -15.15 28.36
C GLN A 220 11.22 -14.50 27.07
N THR A 221 10.35 -13.77 26.40
CA THR A 221 10.61 -13.22 25.06
C THR A 221 10.32 -11.73 25.05
N THR A 222 11.30 -10.90 24.72
CA THR A 222 11.11 -9.45 24.57
C THR A 222 10.97 -9.11 23.10
N ILE A 223 9.80 -8.64 22.70
CA ILE A 223 9.50 -8.24 21.33
C ILE A 223 9.71 -6.74 21.20
N LEU A 224 10.54 -6.35 20.24
CA LEU A 224 10.86 -4.97 19.90
C LEU A 224 10.20 -4.64 18.56
N LEU A 225 9.39 -3.58 18.55
CA LEU A 225 8.91 -2.97 17.33
C LEU A 225 9.91 -1.89 16.90
N LEU A 226 10.46 -2.05 15.71
CA LEU A 226 11.53 -1.24 15.16
C LEU A 226 11.02 -0.38 14.00
N ARG A 227 11.50 0.85 13.92
CA ARG A 227 11.47 1.66 12.70
C ARG A 227 12.89 1.75 12.17
N LEU A 228 13.17 0.95 11.15
CA LEU A 228 14.43 0.98 10.43
C LEU A 228 14.39 2.11 9.42
N ARG A 229 15.47 2.89 9.39
CA ARG A 229 15.67 3.97 8.43
C ARG A 229 16.94 3.69 7.65
N HIS A 230 16.86 3.76 6.33
CA HIS A 230 17.97 3.51 5.43
C HIS A 230 18.14 4.69 4.47
N GLN A 231 19.37 5.09 4.25
CA GLN A 231 19.73 6.02 3.20
C GLN A 231 20.08 5.24 1.93
N LEU A 232 19.25 5.35 0.90
CA LEU A 232 19.53 4.80 -0.42
C LEU A 232 20.11 5.90 -1.30
N SER A 233 21.39 5.80 -1.62
CA SER A 233 22.07 6.68 -2.56
C SER A 233 22.24 6.00 -3.91
N SER A 234 22.01 6.77 -4.96
CA SER A 234 22.17 6.35 -6.35
C SER A 234 23.02 7.35 -7.09
N VAL A 235 23.94 6.86 -7.91
CA VAL A 235 24.73 7.68 -8.83
C VAL A 235 24.49 7.13 -10.23
N ASP A 236 23.84 7.94 -11.07
CA ASP A 236 23.52 7.63 -12.45
C ASP A 236 23.97 8.77 -13.39
N ALA A 237 23.80 8.57 -14.70
CA ALA A 237 24.17 9.56 -15.71
C ALA A 237 23.38 10.89 -15.60
N ARG A 238 22.33 10.95 -14.77
CA ARG A 238 21.48 12.12 -14.57
C ARG A 238 21.81 12.92 -13.30
N GLY A 239 22.90 12.57 -12.61
CA GLY A 239 23.39 13.30 -11.45
C GLY A 239 23.12 12.62 -10.10
N GLY A 240 22.49 11.44 -10.11
CA GLY A 240 22.24 10.69 -8.89
C GLY A 240 21.24 11.36 -7.93
N GLY A 241 21.00 10.71 -6.80
CA GLY A 241 20.08 11.19 -5.77
C GLY A 241 20.11 10.31 -4.53
N THR A 242 19.72 10.91 -3.41
CA THR A 242 19.60 10.24 -2.11
C THR A 242 18.13 10.19 -1.70
N LEU A 243 17.69 9.01 -1.28
CA LEU A 243 16.34 8.76 -0.77
C LEU A 243 16.44 8.23 0.65
N LEU A 244 15.52 8.66 1.51
CA LEU A 244 15.26 8.02 2.79
C LEU A 244 14.23 6.92 2.58
N VAL A 245 14.55 5.71 3.02
CA VAL A 245 13.67 4.55 2.99
C VAL A 245 13.38 4.14 4.43
N GLU A 246 12.14 3.80 4.71
CA GLU A 246 11.72 3.37 6.03
C GLU A 246 11.07 1.99 5.96
N GLU A 247 11.36 1.16 6.96
CA GLU A 247 10.81 -0.17 7.14
C GLU A 247 10.38 -0.32 8.60
N ALA A 248 9.13 -0.78 8.81
CA ALA A 248 8.69 -1.23 10.13
C ALA A 248 8.98 -2.73 10.25
N ALA A 249 9.67 -3.13 11.32
CA ALA A 249 10.02 -4.52 11.56
C ALA A 249 9.73 -4.90 13.02
N ALA A 250 9.51 -6.19 13.27
CA ALA A 250 9.46 -6.73 14.62
C ALA A 250 10.58 -7.75 14.79
N VAL A 251 11.28 -7.68 15.92
CA VAL A 251 12.26 -8.68 16.32
C VAL A 251 11.93 -9.14 17.73
N ALA A 252 12.21 -10.40 18.03
CA ALA A 252 12.07 -10.96 19.35
C ALA A 252 13.44 -11.35 19.89
N LEU A 253 13.68 -11.03 21.15
CA LEU A 253 14.84 -11.41 21.92
C LEU A 253 14.40 -12.50 22.89
N CYS A 254 14.66 -13.74 22.50
CA CYS A 254 14.29 -14.94 23.22
C CYS A 254 15.36 -15.23 24.27
N SER A 255 14.97 -15.30 25.54
CA SER A 255 15.88 -15.62 26.64
C SER A 255 16.45 -17.03 26.47
N ALA A 256 17.78 -17.11 26.43
CA ALA A 256 18.56 -18.34 26.43
C ALA A 256 19.40 -18.44 27.72
N ASP A 257 19.83 -19.66 28.06
CA ASP A 257 20.72 -19.93 29.21
C ASP A 257 20.24 -19.31 30.54
N GLY A 258 18.93 -19.38 30.81
CA GLY A 258 18.35 -18.82 32.03
C GLY A 258 18.37 -17.29 32.11
N GLY A 259 18.45 -16.60 30.95
CA GLY A 259 18.46 -15.13 30.86
C GLY A 259 19.85 -14.51 30.75
N GLN A 260 20.89 -15.32 30.57
CA GLN A 260 22.27 -14.82 30.38
C GLN A 260 22.55 -14.39 28.94
N ARG A 261 21.76 -14.89 27.98
CA ARG A 261 21.88 -14.60 26.55
C ARG A 261 20.50 -14.38 25.94
N PHE A 262 20.46 -13.65 24.83
CA PHE A 262 19.28 -13.52 23.99
C PHE A 262 19.58 -13.96 22.57
N ASP A 263 18.74 -14.84 22.04
CA ASP A 263 18.74 -15.18 20.62
C ASP A 263 17.70 -14.32 19.90
N ILE A 264 18.08 -13.80 18.72
CA ILE A 264 17.21 -12.95 17.92
C ILE A 264 16.37 -13.80 16.97
N THR A 265 15.06 -13.59 17.02
CA THR A 265 14.09 -14.12 16.07
C THR A 265 13.47 -12.95 15.29
N ALA A 266 13.41 -13.06 13.97
CA ALA A 266 12.86 -12.04 13.08
C ALA A 266 11.87 -12.67 12.09
N GLY A 267 11.22 -11.84 11.27
CA GLY A 267 10.15 -12.27 10.35
C GLY A 267 8.77 -12.11 10.97
N ASP A 268 7.84 -13.01 10.65
CA ASP A 268 6.43 -12.88 11.06
C ASP A 268 6.16 -13.40 12.47
N GLU A 269 7.02 -14.26 13.01
CA GLU A 269 6.85 -14.91 14.32
C GLU A 269 6.66 -13.91 15.48
N PRO A 270 7.47 -12.85 15.63
CA PRO A 270 7.26 -11.87 16.70
C PRO A 270 5.89 -11.19 16.61
N LEU A 271 5.41 -10.85 15.40
CA LEU A 271 4.08 -10.26 15.22
C LEU A 271 2.97 -11.26 15.52
N ASN A 272 3.16 -12.53 15.17
CA ASN A 272 2.22 -13.61 15.49
C ASN A 272 2.11 -13.82 17.01
N TRP A 273 3.23 -13.78 17.74
CA TRP A 273 3.24 -13.86 19.21
C TRP A 273 2.54 -12.66 19.86
N LEU A 274 2.72 -11.45 19.33
CA LEU A 274 1.96 -10.27 19.79
C LEU A 274 0.46 -10.35 19.47
N ALA A 275 0.08 -11.03 18.40
CA ALA A 275 -1.31 -11.20 18.00
C ALA A 275 -2.05 -12.29 18.80
N ALA A 276 -1.31 -13.18 19.48
CA ALA A 276 -1.88 -14.23 20.31
C ALA A 276 -2.63 -13.65 21.52
N SER A 277 -3.71 -14.32 21.91
CA SER A 277 -4.48 -13.94 23.10
C SER A 277 -3.63 -14.09 24.36
N PRO A 278 -3.67 -13.11 25.29
CA PRO A 278 -3.01 -13.27 26.58
C PRO A 278 -3.64 -14.44 27.34
N ALA A 279 -2.80 -15.28 27.94
CA ALA A 279 -3.23 -16.38 28.80
C ALA A 279 -3.59 -15.87 30.21
N GLU A 280 -2.80 -14.94 30.72
CA GLU A 280 -2.97 -14.34 32.04
C GLU A 280 -2.51 -12.88 32.03
N THR A 281 -3.21 -12.05 32.81
CA THR A 281 -2.82 -10.66 33.04
C THR A 281 -2.12 -10.57 34.39
N LEU A 282 -0.91 -10.02 34.38
CA LEU A 282 -0.12 -9.76 35.57
C LEU A 282 -0.62 -8.49 36.29
N ASP A 283 -0.37 -8.37 37.58
CA ASP A 283 -0.61 -7.12 38.31
C ASP A 283 0.30 -5.99 37.79
N ASP A 284 -0.14 -4.75 37.98
CA ASP A 284 0.52 -3.58 37.39
C ASP A 284 1.98 -3.41 37.85
N ARG A 285 2.28 -3.71 39.12
CA ARG A 285 3.65 -3.61 39.65
C ARG A 285 4.56 -4.67 39.04
N ALA A 286 4.07 -5.90 38.90
CA ALA A 286 4.81 -6.95 38.22
C ALA A 286 5.06 -6.60 36.75
N ARG A 287 4.04 -6.08 36.03
CA ARG A 287 4.19 -5.63 34.64
C ARG A 287 5.26 -4.55 34.50
N GLU A 288 5.18 -3.51 35.32
CA GLU A 288 6.13 -2.39 35.29
C GLU A 288 7.55 -2.86 35.59
N SER A 289 7.73 -3.67 36.64
CA SER A 289 9.03 -4.24 37.00
C SER A 289 9.64 -5.06 35.86
N ARG A 290 8.85 -5.91 35.20
CA ARG A 290 9.31 -6.72 34.05
C ARG A 290 9.71 -5.85 32.86
N VAL A 291 8.90 -4.86 32.51
CA VAL A 291 9.20 -3.92 31.42
C VAL A 291 10.46 -3.11 31.74
N MET A 292 10.59 -2.57 32.94
CA MET A 292 11.76 -1.79 33.36
C MET A 292 13.04 -2.64 33.38
N SER A 293 12.94 -3.89 33.83
CA SER A 293 14.06 -4.85 33.77
C SER A 293 14.49 -5.16 32.33
N ALA A 294 13.53 -5.27 31.40
CA ALA A 294 13.83 -5.45 29.99
C ALA A 294 14.48 -4.18 29.40
N LEU A 295 13.92 -3.01 29.63
CA LEU A 295 14.48 -1.73 29.16
C LEU A 295 15.90 -1.46 29.72
N GLY A 296 16.19 -1.91 30.94
CA GLY A 296 17.52 -1.84 31.53
C GLY A 296 18.61 -2.62 30.78
N GLN A 297 18.23 -3.53 29.89
CA GLN A 297 19.15 -4.33 29.07
C GLN A 297 19.42 -3.72 27.68
N TRP A 298 18.87 -2.52 27.41
CA TRP A 298 18.98 -1.82 26.12
C TRP A 298 20.39 -1.81 25.52
N ALA A 299 21.41 -1.47 26.32
CA ALA A 299 22.78 -1.38 25.86
C ALA A 299 23.34 -2.73 25.34
N GLN A 300 22.84 -3.86 25.86
CA GLN A 300 23.26 -5.20 25.43
C GLN A 300 22.64 -5.59 24.09
N TRP A 301 21.47 -5.04 23.75
CA TRP A 301 20.75 -5.36 22.52
C TRP A 301 21.20 -4.52 21.33
N GLN A 302 21.75 -3.33 21.58
CA GLN A 302 22.13 -2.38 20.53
C GLN A 302 23.04 -3.02 19.45
N PRO A 303 24.12 -3.77 19.77
CA PRO A 303 24.94 -4.40 18.74
C PRO A 303 24.16 -5.38 17.85
N THR A 304 23.25 -6.15 18.43
CA THR A 304 22.39 -7.10 17.71
C THR A 304 21.41 -6.37 16.78
N LEU A 305 20.81 -5.26 17.25
CA LEU A 305 19.90 -4.44 16.44
C LEU A 305 20.63 -3.72 15.30
N GLU A 306 21.85 -3.23 15.54
CA GLU A 306 22.67 -2.64 14.49
C GLU A 306 23.07 -3.66 13.43
N ALA A 307 23.41 -4.90 13.84
CA ALA A 307 23.68 -6.00 12.92
C ALA A 307 22.44 -6.33 12.08
N PHE A 308 21.27 -6.44 12.71
CA PHE A 308 20.00 -6.66 12.02
C PHE A 308 19.69 -5.52 11.01
N ALA A 309 19.87 -4.26 11.40
CA ALA A 309 19.64 -3.13 10.50
C ALA A 309 20.56 -3.12 9.27
N ARG A 310 21.83 -3.57 9.44
CA ARG A 310 22.77 -3.76 8.33
C ARG A 310 22.34 -4.91 7.41
N GLU A 311 21.91 -6.03 7.97
CA GLU A 311 21.36 -7.15 7.19
C GLU A 311 20.16 -6.71 6.35
N ARG A 312 19.23 -5.93 6.93
CA ARG A 312 18.09 -5.35 6.20
C ARG A 312 18.53 -4.37 5.11
N ALA A 313 19.56 -3.56 5.36
CA ALA A 313 20.13 -2.64 4.37
C ALA A 313 20.73 -3.40 3.17
N ASP A 314 21.46 -4.48 3.43
CA ASP A 314 22.04 -5.34 2.39
C ASP A 314 20.96 -6.04 1.57
N GLY A 315 19.91 -6.53 2.23
CA GLY A 315 18.71 -7.07 1.56
C GLY A 315 18.04 -6.05 0.65
N LEU A 316 17.78 -4.84 1.14
CA LEU A 316 17.20 -3.75 0.36
C LEU A 316 18.07 -3.36 -0.84
N LEU A 317 19.41 -3.31 -0.66
CA LEU A 317 20.35 -3.03 -1.74
C LEU A 317 20.31 -4.13 -2.82
N ALA A 318 20.27 -5.39 -2.41
CA ALA A 318 20.18 -6.52 -3.34
C ALA A 318 18.86 -6.48 -4.14
N ASP A 319 17.73 -6.22 -3.46
CA ASP A 319 16.41 -6.06 -4.09
C ASP A 319 16.42 -4.89 -5.09
N HIS A 320 16.97 -3.73 -4.70
CA HIS A 320 17.09 -2.57 -5.58
C HIS A 320 17.94 -2.87 -6.82
N ARG A 321 19.08 -3.54 -6.67
CA ARG A 321 19.97 -3.91 -7.79
C ARG A 321 19.27 -4.82 -8.78
N ARG A 322 18.55 -5.85 -8.33
CA ARG A 322 17.81 -6.76 -9.23
C ARG A 322 16.75 -6.04 -10.07
N VAL A 323 16.00 -5.11 -9.46
CA VAL A 323 15.02 -4.29 -10.20
C VAL A 323 15.71 -3.39 -11.23
N ARG A 324 16.85 -2.78 -10.87
CA ARG A 324 17.61 -1.91 -11.78
C ARG A 324 18.25 -2.67 -12.93
N GLU A 325 18.75 -3.88 -12.68
CA GLU A 325 19.29 -4.79 -13.70
C GLU A 325 18.20 -5.24 -14.68
N ALA A 326 17.02 -5.64 -14.19
CA ALA A 326 15.87 -6.00 -15.03
C ALA A 326 15.41 -4.82 -15.91
N ALA A 327 15.54 -3.59 -15.41
CA ALA A 327 15.29 -2.35 -16.15
C ALA A 327 16.44 -1.92 -17.08
N ARG A 328 17.55 -2.69 -17.16
CA ARG A 328 18.79 -2.34 -17.89
C ARG A 328 19.36 -0.96 -17.51
N SER A 329 19.09 -0.51 -16.29
CA SER A 329 19.53 0.78 -15.76
C SER A 329 20.92 0.64 -15.15
N ARG A 330 21.89 1.39 -15.67
CA ARG A 330 23.26 1.43 -15.12
C ARG A 330 23.38 2.51 -14.05
N GLY A 331 24.04 2.19 -12.95
CA GLY A 331 24.31 3.13 -11.86
C GLY A 331 25.02 2.44 -10.70
N ARG A 332 25.64 3.24 -9.82
CA ARG A 332 26.13 2.75 -8.52
C ARG A 332 25.06 3.01 -7.48
N TYR A 333 24.74 1.99 -6.69
CA TYR A 333 23.76 2.06 -5.62
C TYR A 333 24.38 1.60 -4.31
N GLU A 334 24.08 2.34 -3.25
CA GLU A 334 24.54 2.08 -1.90
C GLU A 334 23.38 2.35 -0.93
N VAL A 335 23.19 1.42 0.01
CA VAL A 335 22.18 1.54 1.07
C VAL A 335 22.92 1.50 2.39
N THR A 336 22.72 2.52 3.23
CA THR A 336 23.34 2.61 4.55
C THR A 336 22.24 2.70 5.61
N PRO A 337 22.24 1.85 6.64
CA PRO A 337 21.30 2.01 7.75
C PRO A 337 21.65 3.27 8.56
N LEU A 338 20.62 4.01 8.97
CA LEU A 338 20.75 5.10 9.93
C LEU A 338 20.66 4.52 11.33
N LEU A 339 21.73 4.70 12.12
CA LEU A 339 21.88 4.16 13.46
C LEU A 339 21.93 5.30 14.50
N PRO A 340 21.50 5.07 15.75
CA PRO A 340 20.94 3.81 16.28
C PRO A 340 19.54 3.51 15.72
N VAL A 341 19.12 2.25 15.82
CA VAL A 341 17.78 1.81 15.40
C VAL A 341 16.70 2.45 16.29
N ASP A 342 15.62 2.95 15.68
CA ASP A 342 14.48 3.47 16.44
C ASP A 342 13.64 2.32 16.98
N VAL A 343 13.50 2.24 18.30
CA VAL A 343 12.56 1.33 18.96
C VAL A 343 11.28 2.08 19.29
N ILE A 344 10.19 1.69 18.64
CA ILE A 344 8.89 2.35 18.80
C ILE A 344 7.99 1.63 19.82
N GLY A 345 8.27 0.36 20.14
CA GLY A 345 7.59 -0.37 21.22
C GLY A 345 8.39 -1.56 21.77
N VAL A 346 8.12 -1.92 23.03
CA VAL A 346 8.80 -2.99 23.78
C VAL A 346 7.78 -3.82 24.56
N PHE A 347 7.65 -5.10 24.22
CA PHE A 347 6.66 -5.99 24.83
C PHE A 347 7.32 -7.24 25.40
N VAL A 348 7.06 -7.56 26.66
CA VAL A 348 7.64 -8.72 27.34
C VAL A 348 6.59 -9.82 27.46
N LEU A 349 6.79 -10.92 26.74
CA LEU A 349 5.95 -12.10 26.83
C LEU A 349 6.56 -13.11 27.79
N LEU A 350 5.77 -13.56 28.76
CA LEU A 350 6.16 -14.62 29.69
C LEU A 350 5.48 -15.94 29.27
N PRO A 351 6.17 -17.07 29.31
CA PRO A 351 5.52 -18.37 29.15
C PRO A 351 4.61 -18.64 30.35
N PRO A 352 3.54 -19.43 30.19
CA PRO A 352 2.79 -19.94 31.33
C PRO A 352 3.73 -20.75 32.24
N LEU A 353 3.54 -20.64 33.56
CA LEU A 353 4.22 -21.54 34.48
C LEU A 353 3.59 -22.93 34.32
N ASP A 354 4.41 -23.93 34.00
CA ASP A 354 3.99 -25.33 34.12
C ASP A 354 3.74 -25.61 35.61
N ILE A 355 2.47 -25.78 36.00
CA ILE A 355 2.04 -26.16 37.36
C ILE A 355 2.04 -27.67 37.50
#